data_AF-A0A6A5GZC0-F1
#
_entry.id   AF-A0A6A5GZC0-F1
#
_cell.length_a   1.000
_cell.length_b   1.000
_cell.length_c   1.000
_cell.angle_alpha   90.00
_cell.angle_beta   90.00
_cell.angle_gamma   90.00
#
_symmetry.space_group_name_H-M   'P 1'
#
loop_
_entity.id
_entity.type
_entity.pdbx_description
1 polymer ?
#
loop_
_entity_poly.entity_id
_entity_poly.type
_entity_poly.pdbx_seq_one_letter_code
_entity_poly.pdbx_strand_id
1 'polypeptide(L)'
;MCWIQSLIDILKLATVAVAASPQSADPIVTRETSSSSYLLDDIRCDSGAKDGAGLPPYSSCPNSEIKSIFIDYRVENESAGNWGRTHIPEPKKKVELTEEQEKEQAERKKEKKMRQKEKEKTKKEEARKEAEEAAEREKYVKISEREKRAMAVDRRLAGLPPVMRCHQCGTLLPPTPFQYSHFNFCTTSCVAEHRKANP
;
A
#
# COMPACT_ATOMS: atom_id res chain seq x y z
N MET A 1 -22.49 -22.24 -30.22
CA MET A 1 -22.55 -22.72 -28.82
C MET A 1 -21.85 -24.07 -28.76
N CYS A 2 -21.11 -24.37 -27.68
CA CYS A 2 -20.49 -25.68 -27.35
C CYS A 2 -19.00 -25.99 -27.68
N TRP A 3 -18.11 -25.02 -27.92
CA TRP A 3 -16.65 -25.33 -27.92
C TRP A 3 -15.82 -24.47 -26.96
N ILE A 4 -16.30 -23.27 -26.59
CA ILE A 4 -15.61 -22.39 -25.64
C ILE A 4 -15.87 -22.82 -24.18
N GLN A 5 -17.04 -23.43 -23.91
CA GLN A 5 -17.39 -23.87 -22.55
C GLN A 5 -16.61 -25.12 -22.10
N SER A 6 -16.25 -26.01 -23.05
CA SER A 6 -15.53 -27.25 -22.73
C SER A 6 -14.05 -27.01 -22.39
N LEU A 7 -13.45 -25.93 -22.89
CA LEU A 7 -12.08 -25.51 -22.57
C LEU A 7 -11.97 -24.87 -21.18
N ILE A 8 -13.02 -24.18 -20.73
CA ILE A 8 -13.10 -23.59 -19.38
C ILE A 8 -13.23 -24.68 -18.31
N ASP A 9 -13.91 -25.80 -18.63
CA ASP A 9 -14.06 -26.92 -17.69
C ASP A 9 -12.79 -27.78 -17.57
N ILE A 10 -11.96 -27.86 -18.61
CA ILE A 10 -10.62 -28.49 -18.54
C ILE A 10 -9.66 -27.63 -17.69
N LEU A 11 -9.76 -26.30 -17.77
CA LEU A 11 -8.94 -25.40 -16.95
C LEU A 11 -9.36 -25.34 -15.46
N LYS A 12 -10.59 -25.74 -15.11
CA LYS A 12 -11.07 -25.78 -13.72
C LYS A 12 -10.79 -27.10 -12.99
N LEU A 13 -10.43 -28.17 -13.71
CA LEU A 13 -10.02 -29.44 -13.08
C LEU A 13 -8.52 -29.49 -12.70
N ALA A 14 -7.70 -28.54 -13.16
CA ALA A 14 -6.28 -28.46 -12.80
C ALA A 14 -6.01 -27.71 -11.47
N THR A 15 -7.05 -27.18 -10.82
CA THR A 15 -6.93 -26.34 -9.60
C THR A 15 -7.09 -27.09 -8.27
N VAL A 16 -7.21 -28.43 -8.26
CA VAL A 16 -7.35 -29.21 -7.02
C VAL A 16 -6.35 -30.36 -6.99
N ALA A 17 -5.06 -30.05 -6.75
CA ALA A 17 -4.09 -31.00 -6.17
C ALA A 17 -2.71 -30.37 -5.97
N VAL A 18 -2.56 -29.32 -5.14
CA VAL A 18 -1.29 -29.09 -4.42
C VAL A 18 -1.61 -28.49 -3.05
N ALA A 19 -1.96 -29.37 -2.11
CA ALA A 19 -1.84 -29.08 -0.69
C ALA A 19 -0.46 -29.57 -0.23
N ALA A 20 0.49 -28.66 -0.11
CA ALA A 20 1.74 -28.86 0.62
C ALA A 20 2.28 -27.48 1.06
N SER A 21 2.01 -27.12 2.32
CA SER A 21 2.88 -26.22 3.10
C SER A 21 3.96 -27.09 3.78
N PRO A 22 5.03 -26.54 4.39
CA PRO A 22 5.72 -25.25 4.21
C PRO A 22 7.25 -25.46 4.05
N GLN A 23 7.97 -24.61 3.30
CA GLN A 23 9.41 -24.32 3.56
C GLN A 23 9.98 -23.30 2.55
N SER A 24 10.71 -22.33 3.12
CA SER A 24 11.78 -21.51 2.53
C SER A 24 11.53 -20.89 1.16
N ALA A 25 11.23 -19.59 1.17
CA ALA A 25 11.78 -18.70 0.17
C ALA A 25 13.33 -18.80 0.20
N ASP A 26 13.91 -18.80 -1.01
CA ASP A 26 15.34 -18.77 -1.40
C ASP A 26 15.98 -20.15 -1.66
N PRO A 27 16.72 -20.38 -2.78
CA PRO A 27 17.66 -19.45 -3.40
C PRO A 27 17.77 -19.54 -4.96
N ILE A 28 17.14 -18.63 -5.70
CA ILE A 28 17.54 -18.36 -7.11
C ILE A 28 18.69 -17.32 -7.14
N VAL A 29 18.79 -16.49 -6.09
CA VAL A 29 19.68 -15.32 -6.01
C VAL A 29 21.16 -15.68 -5.79
N THR A 30 21.48 -16.83 -5.19
CA THR A 30 22.89 -17.22 -4.94
C THR A 30 23.60 -17.77 -6.18
N ARG A 31 22.87 -18.33 -7.15
CA ARG A 31 23.49 -18.92 -8.34
C ARG A 31 23.94 -17.85 -9.35
N GLU A 32 23.15 -16.79 -9.50
CA GLU A 32 23.45 -15.70 -10.46
C GLU A 32 24.61 -14.82 -9.99
N THR A 33 24.68 -14.54 -8.68
CA THR A 33 25.76 -13.75 -8.06
C THR A 33 27.11 -14.46 -8.14
N SER A 34 27.17 -15.77 -7.81
CA SER A 34 28.38 -16.57 -7.99
C SER A 34 28.77 -16.75 -9.45
N SER A 35 27.80 -16.89 -10.37
CA SER A 35 28.10 -17.02 -11.80
C SER A 35 28.66 -15.74 -12.41
N SER A 36 28.19 -14.58 -11.94
CA SER A 36 28.62 -13.28 -12.46
C SER A 36 30.05 -12.96 -12.04
N SER A 37 30.42 -13.24 -10.79
CA SER A 37 31.82 -13.12 -10.32
C SER A 37 32.73 -14.08 -11.10
N TYR A 38 32.33 -15.35 -11.22
CA TYR A 38 33.08 -16.36 -12.00
C TYR A 38 33.30 -15.95 -13.48
N LEU A 39 32.29 -15.37 -14.14
CA LEU A 39 32.39 -14.90 -15.53
C LEU A 39 33.38 -13.74 -15.72
N LEU A 40 33.54 -12.89 -14.71
CA LEU A 40 34.42 -11.72 -14.76
C LEU A 40 35.88 -12.08 -14.46
N ASP A 41 36.10 -12.98 -13.50
CA ASP A 41 37.44 -13.37 -13.05
C ASP A 41 38.07 -14.45 -13.93
N ASP A 42 37.30 -15.50 -14.28
CA ASP A 42 37.86 -16.68 -14.95
C ASP A 42 37.77 -16.61 -16.49
N ILE A 43 36.75 -15.92 -17.03
CA ILE A 43 36.49 -15.88 -18.48
C ILE A 43 36.98 -14.57 -19.12
N ARG A 44 37.50 -13.61 -18.33
CA ARG A 44 38.00 -12.29 -18.80
C ARG A 44 37.01 -11.61 -19.76
N CYS A 45 35.72 -11.71 -19.45
CA CYS A 45 34.67 -11.15 -20.29
C CYS A 45 34.74 -9.61 -20.28
N ASP A 46 34.74 -8.97 -21.47
CA ASP A 46 34.79 -7.51 -21.58
C ASP A 46 33.50 -6.90 -21.01
N SER A 47 33.61 -6.28 -19.83
CA SER A 47 32.51 -5.59 -19.15
C SER A 47 31.93 -4.40 -19.94
N GLY A 48 32.55 -4.02 -21.07
CA GLY A 48 32.08 -3.00 -22.00
C GLY A 48 31.37 -3.53 -23.25
N ALA A 49 31.18 -4.85 -23.37
CA ALA A 49 30.41 -5.45 -24.46
C ALA A 49 28.94 -4.99 -24.39
N LYS A 50 28.47 -4.33 -25.44
CA LYS A 50 27.12 -3.77 -25.50
C LYS A 50 26.16 -4.81 -26.07
N ASP A 51 24.98 -4.92 -25.49
CA ASP A 51 23.88 -5.71 -26.06
C ASP A 51 23.38 -5.08 -27.38
N GLY A 52 22.45 -5.74 -28.09
CA GLY A 52 21.79 -5.18 -29.29
C GLY A 52 21.07 -3.84 -29.06
N ALA A 53 20.85 -3.46 -27.80
CA ALA A 53 20.31 -2.16 -27.37
C ALA A 53 21.39 -1.11 -27.03
N GLY A 54 22.68 -1.42 -27.18
CA GLY A 54 23.79 -0.49 -26.94
C GLY A 54 24.13 -0.26 -25.46
N LEU A 55 23.50 -0.98 -24.52
CA LEU A 55 23.72 -0.87 -23.09
C LEU A 55 24.76 -1.89 -22.59
N PRO A 56 25.64 -1.52 -21.65
CA PRO A 56 26.57 -2.46 -21.02
C PRO A 56 25.85 -3.33 -19.97
N PRO A 57 26.43 -4.49 -19.58
CA PRO A 57 25.81 -5.44 -18.64
C PRO A 57 25.42 -4.79 -17.31
N TYR A 58 26.21 -3.82 -16.83
CA TYR A 58 25.90 -3.05 -15.62
C TYR A 58 24.54 -2.32 -15.68
N SER A 59 24.20 -1.78 -16.86
CA SER A 59 22.96 -1.03 -17.07
C SER A 59 21.77 -1.94 -17.37
N SER A 60 21.99 -3.16 -17.87
CA SER A 60 20.92 -4.12 -18.15
C SER A 60 20.47 -4.89 -16.89
N CYS A 61 21.33 -5.04 -15.88
CA CYS A 61 20.98 -5.70 -14.63
C CYS A 61 20.03 -4.83 -13.76
N PRO A 62 18.86 -5.33 -13.34
CA PRO A 62 18.02 -4.65 -12.35
C PRO A 62 18.48 -4.87 -10.91
N ASN A 63 19.20 -5.96 -10.63
CA ASN A 63 19.61 -6.36 -9.28
C ASN A 63 20.78 -5.50 -8.77
N SER A 64 20.63 -4.92 -7.58
CA SER A 64 21.65 -4.10 -6.92
C SER A 64 22.87 -4.90 -6.49
N GLU A 65 22.72 -6.18 -6.17
CA GLU A 65 23.80 -7.05 -5.68
C GLU A 65 24.77 -7.44 -6.80
N ILE A 66 24.24 -7.68 -8.01
CA ILE A 66 25.05 -7.95 -9.20
C ILE A 66 25.83 -6.68 -9.60
N LYS A 67 25.20 -5.51 -9.49
CA LYS A 67 25.86 -4.22 -9.70
C LYS A 67 27.01 -3.96 -8.73
N SER A 68 26.94 -4.42 -7.48
CA SER A 68 28.08 -4.31 -6.55
C SER A 68 29.28 -5.15 -6.99
N ILE A 69 29.08 -6.35 -7.53
CA ILE A 69 30.17 -7.21 -8.02
C ILE A 69 30.96 -6.50 -9.14
N PHE A 70 30.27 -5.81 -10.06
CA PHE A 70 30.92 -4.99 -11.10
C PHE A 70 31.72 -3.80 -10.54
N ILE A 71 31.28 -3.23 -9.42
CA ILE A 71 31.99 -2.13 -8.73
C ILE A 71 33.22 -2.68 -8.01
N ASP A 72 33.10 -3.82 -7.33
CA ASP A 72 34.22 -4.49 -6.66
C ASP A 72 35.29 -4.94 -7.67
N TYR A 73 34.88 -5.51 -8.81
CA TYR A 73 35.79 -5.86 -9.91
C TYR A 73 36.55 -4.64 -10.49
N ARG A 74 35.90 -3.47 -10.54
CA ARG A 74 36.54 -2.21 -10.95
C ARG A 74 37.58 -1.74 -9.93
N VAL A 75 37.37 -1.98 -8.63
CA VAL A 75 38.36 -1.69 -7.58
C VAL A 75 39.58 -2.60 -7.74
N GLU A 76 39.36 -3.89 -7.99
CA GLU A 76 40.43 -4.88 -8.10
C GLU A 76 41.27 -4.71 -9.38
N ASN A 77 40.69 -4.19 -10.47
CA ASN A 77 41.35 -4.03 -11.76
C ASN A 77 41.52 -2.56 -12.20
N GLU A 78 41.80 -1.64 -11.28
CA GLU A 78 41.86 -0.18 -11.53
C GLU A 78 42.69 0.20 -12.78
N SER A 79 43.75 -0.54 -13.09
CA SER A 79 44.74 -0.23 -14.13
C SER A 79 44.47 -0.83 -15.53
N ALA A 80 43.47 -1.70 -15.70
CA ALA A 80 43.34 -2.54 -16.92
C ALA A 80 42.18 -2.21 -17.87
N GLY A 81 41.24 -1.33 -17.50
CA GLY A 81 39.97 -1.16 -18.22
C GLY A 81 39.71 0.22 -18.82
N ASN A 82 39.14 0.28 -20.03
CA ASN A 82 38.47 1.47 -20.57
C ASN A 82 37.10 1.68 -19.86
N TRP A 83 37.14 2.09 -18.59
CA TRP A 83 35.96 2.24 -17.71
C TRP A 83 34.92 3.26 -18.20
N GLY A 84 35.30 4.17 -19.09
CA GLY A 84 34.36 5.10 -19.74
C GLY A 84 33.30 4.41 -20.62
N ARG A 85 33.55 3.18 -21.08
CA ARG A 85 32.62 2.43 -21.96
C ARG A 85 31.58 1.61 -21.18
N THR A 86 31.85 1.29 -19.92
CA THR A 86 31.08 0.32 -19.13
C THR A 86 29.97 0.96 -18.29
N HIS A 87 29.94 2.30 -18.19
CA HIS A 87 29.02 3.07 -17.33
C HIS A 87 29.02 2.63 -15.85
N ILE A 88 30.02 1.86 -15.42
CA ILE A 88 30.16 1.45 -14.02
C ILE A 88 30.57 2.71 -13.24
N PRO A 89 29.81 3.16 -12.23
CA PRO A 89 30.17 4.33 -11.44
C PRO A 89 31.51 4.09 -10.73
N GLU A 90 32.24 5.17 -10.46
CA GLU A 90 33.45 5.06 -9.64
C GLU A 90 33.07 4.43 -8.31
N PRO A 91 33.84 3.43 -7.83
CA PRO A 91 33.63 2.90 -6.50
C PRO A 91 33.70 4.10 -5.58
N LYS A 92 32.57 4.42 -4.94
CA LYS A 92 32.53 5.43 -3.90
C LYS A 92 33.59 4.97 -2.93
N LYS A 93 34.72 5.68 -2.87
CA LYS A 93 35.80 5.37 -1.95
C LYS A 93 35.14 5.03 -0.62
N LYS A 94 35.40 3.82 -0.10
CA LYS A 94 35.21 3.47 1.31
C LYS A 94 36.16 4.33 2.17
N VAL A 95 36.29 5.62 1.88
CA VAL A 95 36.78 6.60 2.85
C VAL A 95 35.63 6.66 3.83
N GLU A 96 35.74 5.78 4.82
CA GLU A 96 35.15 5.85 6.14
C GLU A 96 33.85 6.64 6.11
N LEU A 97 32.73 5.92 6.01
CA LEU A 97 31.43 6.44 6.42
C LEU A 97 31.68 7.00 7.83
N THR A 98 31.94 8.31 7.93
CA THR A 98 32.42 8.91 9.17
C THR A 98 31.35 8.64 10.21
N GLU A 99 31.73 8.33 11.45
CA GLU A 99 30.76 8.02 12.51
C GLU A 99 29.63 9.08 12.60
N GLU A 100 29.90 10.30 12.17
CA GLU A 100 28.96 11.41 12.03
C GLU A 100 27.83 11.14 11.02
N GLN A 101 28.13 10.56 9.84
CA GLN A 101 27.12 10.20 8.83
C GLN A 101 26.24 9.03 9.29
N GLU A 102 26.80 8.08 10.04
CA GLU A 102 26.02 6.98 10.63
C GLU A 102 25.08 7.48 11.74
N LYS A 103 25.57 8.41 12.59
CA LYS A 103 24.76 9.06 13.63
C LYS A 103 23.62 9.88 13.01
N GLU A 104 23.88 10.67 11.97
CA GLU A 104 22.84 11.44 11.28
C GLU A 104 21.80 10.54 10.59
N GLN A 105 22.22 9.44 9.97
CA GLN A 105 21.28 8.46 9.39
C GLN A 105 20.44 7.77 10.47
N ALA A 106 21.01 7.47 11.63
CA ALA A 106 20.28 6.90 12.77
C ALA A 106 19.24 7.89 13.33
N GLU A 107 19.58 9.17 13.43
CA GLU A 107 18.65 10.23 13.86
C GLU A 107 17.52 10.43 12.85
N ARG A 108 17.83 10.53 11.55
CA ARG A 108 16.82 10.60 10.47
C ARG A 108 15.88 9.38 10.47
N LYS A 109 16.40 8.18 10.76
CA LYS A 109 15.58 6.96 10.89
C LYS A 109 14.67 7.02 12.12
N LYS A 110 15.16 7.54 13.25
CA LYS A 110 14.34 7.72 14.47
C LYS A 110 13.22 8.75 14.24
N GLU A 111 13.53 9.88 13.62
CA GLU A 111 12.55 10.92 13.31
C GLU A 111 11.45 10.40 12.36
N LYS A 112 11.83 9.69 11.29
CA LYS A 112 10.87 9.05 10.37
C LYS A 112 9.96 8.06 11.09
N LYS A 113 10.50 7.24 12.00
CA LYS A 113 9.70 6.30 12.81
C LYS A 113 8.73 7.03 13.74
N MET A 114 9.16 8.10 14.38
CA MET A 114 8.30 8.91 15.25
C MET A 114 7.14 9.54 14.46
N ARG A 115 7.45 10.16 13.32
CA ARG A 115 6.43 10.75 12.44
C ARG A 115 5.45 9.70 11.87
N GLN A 116 5.94 8.50 11.54
CA GLN A 116 5.07 7.40 11.12
C GLN A 116 4.14 6.96 12.25
N LYS A 117 4.67 6.80 13.46
CA LYS A 117 3.89 6.41 14.64
C LYS A 117 2.82 7.44 15.01
N GLU A 118 3.11 8.73 14.88
CA GLU A 118 2.11 9.79 15.09
C GLU A 118 0.99 9.73 14.04
N LYS A 119 1.34 9.61 12.75
CA LYS A 119 0.34 9.45 11.69
C LYS A 119 -0.51 8.19 11.84
N GLU A 120 0.08 7.10 12.30
CA GLU A 120 -0.65 5.86 12.53
C GLU A 120 -1.61 6.00 13.71
N LYS A 121 -1.19 6.67 14.79
CA LYS A 121 -2.05 6.99 15.93
C LYS A 121 -3.24 7.86 15.52
N THR A 122 -3.02 8.92 14.74
CA THR A 122 -4.12 9.79 14.28
C THR A 122 -5.09 9.03 13.38
N LYS A 123 -4.58 8.27 12.41
CA LYS A 123 -5.42 7.42 11.54
C LYS A 123 -6.23 6.40 12.33
N LYS A 124 -5.64 5.77 13.34
CA LYS A 124 -6.34 4.80 14.20
C LYS A 124 -7.43 5.47 15.02
N GLU A 125 -7.20 6.69 15.51
CA GLU A 125 -8.21 7.45 16.24
C GLU A 125 -9.36 7.91 15.34
N GLU A 126 -9.06 8.41 14.14
CA GLU A 126 -10.06 8.78 13.12
C GLU A 126 -10.91 7.57 12.72
N ALA A 127 -10.28 6.43 12.40
CA ALA A 127 -10.98 5.20 12.06
C ALA A 127 -11.86 4.69 13.21
N ARG A 128 -11.42 4.85 14.48
CA ARG A 128 -12.25 4.49 15.64
C ARG A 128 -13.47 5.40 15.75
N LYS A 129 -13.31 6.72 15.58
CA LYS A 129 -14.43 7.67 15.61
C LYS A 129 -15.42 7.39 14.48
N GLU A 130 -14.94 7.15 13.27
CA GLU A 130 -15.79 6.81 12.12
C GLU A 130 -16.55 5.48 12.33
N ALA A 131 -15.91 4.46 12.93
CA ALA A 131 -16.56 3.21 13.26
C ALA A 131 -17.64 3.37 14.35
N GLU A 132 -17.40 4.22 15.36
CA GLU A 132 -18.38 4.55 16.39
C GLU A 132 -19.59 5.30 15.79
N GLU A 133 -19.34 6.29 14.94
CA GLU A 133 -20.39 7.02 14.23
C GLU A 133 -21.20 6.12 13.29
N ALA A 134 -20.55 5.19 12.59
CA ALA A 134 -21.22 4.20 11.75
C ALA A 134 -22.09 3.25 12.58
N ALA A 135 -21.61 2.78 13.73
CA ALA A 135 -22.38 1.94 14.63
C ALA A 135 -23.60 2.68 15.21
N GLU A 136 -23.45 3.96 15.59
CA GLU A 136 -24.59 4.80 16.00
C GLU A 136 -25.59 5.01 14.87
N ARG A 137 -25.10 5.23 13.65
CA ARG A 137 -25.93 5.39 12.44
C ARG A 137 -26.79 4.16 12.20
N GLU A 138 -26.20 2.96 12.26
CA GLU A 138 -26.94 1.70 12.11
C GLU A 138 -27.97 1.48 13.21
N LYS A 139 -27.61 1.76 14.47
CA LYS A 139 -28.55 1.71 15.60
C LYS A 139 -29.72 2.65 15.35
N TYR A 140 -29.45 3.89 14.94
CA TYR A 140 -30.48 4.88 14.66
C TYR A 140 -31.44 4.43 13.55
N VAL A 141 -30.94 3.82 12.47
CA VAL A 141 -31.80 3.32 11.40
C VAL A 141 -32.70 2.18 11.88
N LYS A 142 -32.19 1.28 12.74
CA LYS A 142 -32.94 0.13 13.29
C LYS A 142 -34.02 0.54 14.31
N ILE A 143 -33.82 1.64 15.03
CA ILE A 143 -34.74 2.13 16.05
C ILE A 143 -36.05 2.67 15.42
N SER A 144 -37.18 2.39 16.07
CA SER A 144 -38.49 2.84 15.61
C SER A 144 -38.68 4.36 15.76
N GLU A 145 -39.56 4.94 14.94
CA GLU A 145 -40.00 6.35 15.04
C GLU A 145 -40.41 6.78 16.46
N ARG A 146 -41.10 5.90 17.18
CA ARG A 146 -41.58 6.14 18.54
C ARG A 146 -40.41 6.32 19.50
N GLU A 147 -39.45 5.42 19.45
CA GLU A 147 -38.25 5.45 20.29
C GLU A 147 -37.34 6.64 19.93
N LYS A 148 -37.21 6.99 18.64
CA LYS A 148 -36.51 8.20 18.20
C LYS A 148 -37.08 9.46 18.84
N ARG A 149 -38.42 9.57 18.89
CA ARG A 149 -39.10 10.68 19.55
C ARG A 149 -38.87 10.69 21.06
N ALA A 150 -38.91 9.52 21.71
CA ALA A 150 -38.63 9.40 23.14
C ALA A 150 -37.18 9.85 23.47
N MET A 151 -36.18 9.37 22.73
CA MET A 151 -34.78 9.79 22.92
C MET A 151 -34.56 11.30 22.75
N ALA A 152 -35.30 11.93 21.84
CA ALA A 152 -35.24 13.38 21.66
C ALA A 152 -35.83 14.14 22.87
N VAL A 153 -36.89 13.62 23.48
CA VAL A 153 -37.46 14.16 24.72
C VAL A 153 -36.48 13.98 25.88
N ASP A 154 -35.93 12.78 26.06
CA ASP A 154 -34.97 12.48 27.13
C ASP A 154 -33.73 13.38 27.06
N ARG A 155 -33.20 13.65 25.86
CA ARG A 155 -32.08 14.59 25.68
C ARG A 155 -32.45 16.03 26.02
N ARG A 156 -33.66 16.47 25.69
CA ARG A 156 -34.16 17.81 26.07
C ARG A 156 -34.31 17.93 27.58
N LEU A 157 -34.86 16.90 28.23
CA LEU A 157 -35.00 16.85 29.69
C LEU A 157 -33.64 16.84 30.39
N ALA A 158 -32.64 16.17 29.81
CA ALA A 158 -31.27 16.19 30.29
C ALA A 158 -30.51 17.49 29.98
N GLY A 159 -31.11 18.45 29.27
CA GLY A 159 -30.48 19.72 28.89
C GLY A 159 -29.39 19.59 27.81
N LEU A 160 -29.32 18.47 27.10
CA LEU A 160 -28.36 18.25 26.02
C LEU A 160 -28.84 18.91 24.71
N PRO A 161 -27.91 19.40 23.85
CA PRO A 161 -28.27 20.00 22.57
C PRO A 161 -28.95 18.97 21.64
N PRO A 162 -29.92 19.37 20.81
CA PRO A 162 -30.61 18.43 19.91
C PRO A 162 -29.63 17.83 18.90
N VAL A 163 -29.63 16.49 18.78
CA VAL A 163 -28.89 15.79 17.72
C VAL A 163 -29.88 15.44 16.61
N MET A 164 -29.75 16.13 15.50
CA MET A 164 -30.60 15.96 14.32
C MET A 164 -29.91 14.97 13.37
N ARG A 165 -30.53 13.81 13.15
CA ARG A 165 -30.08 12.77 12.22
C ARG A 165 -31.09 12.59 11.09
N CYS A 166 -30.61 12.21 9.92
CA CYS A 166 -31.43 11.93 8.74
C CYS A 166 -32.38 10.76 9.03
N HIS A 167 -33.66 10.90 8.70
CA HIS A 167 -34.66 9.86 8.94
C HIS A 167 -34.34 8.57 8.16
N GLN A 168 -33.89 8.70 6.90
CA GLN A 168 -33.65 7.55 6.01
C GLN A 168 -32.34 6.83 6.32
N CYS A 169 -31.25 7.57 6.52
CA CYS A 169 -29.90 6.99 6.60
C CYS A 169 -29.18 7.24 7.93
N GLY A 170 -29.73 8.01 8.87
CA GLY A 170 -29.15 8.21 10.21
C GLY A 170 -27.90 9.09 10.30
N THR A 171 -27.42 9.66 9.18
CA THR A 171 -26.29 10.62 9.19
C THR A 171 -26.66 11.89 9.97
N LEU A 172 -25.68 12.54 10.60
CA LEU A 172 -25.87 13.87 11.19
C LEU A 172 -26.32 14.87 10.12
N LEU A 173 -27.32 15.66 10.46
CA LEU A 173 -27.90 16.63 9.53
C LEU A 173 -27.06 17.92 9.50
N PRO A 174 -26.93 18.56 8.32
CA PRO A 174 -26.38 19.90 8.22
C PRO A 174 -27.31 20.92 8.92
N PRO A 175 -26.83 22.16 9.17
CA PRO A 175 -27.63 23.20 9.81
C PRO A 175 -28.96 23.50 9.09
N THR A 176 -28.96 23.38 7.76
CA THR A 176 -30.14 23.53 6.91
C THR A 176 -30.45 22.19 6.21
N PRO A 177 -31.23 21.30 6.86
CA PRO A 177 -31.60 20.01 6.28
C PRO A 177 -32.68 20.16 5.19
N PHE A 178 -32.80 19.15 4.33
CA PHE A 178 -33.95 19.04 3.44
C PHE A 178 -35.14 18.53 4.24
N GLN A 179 -36.25 19.27 4.21
CA GLN A 179 -37.48 18.85 4.87
C GLN A 179 -38.48 18.32 3.84
N TYR A 180 -39.07 17.16 4.14
CA TYR A 180 -40.22 16.64 3.41
C TYR A 180 -41.22 16.05 4.40
N SER A 181 -42.47 16.51 4.34
CA SER A 181 -43.47 16.25 5.37
C SER A 181 -42.96 16.68 6.76
N HIS A 182 -42.91 15.76 7.73
CA HIS A 182 -42.40 15.99 9.08
C HIS A 182 -41.00 15.40 9.31
N PHE A 183 -40.31 14.98 8.25
CA PHE A 183 -39.01 14.34 8.31
C PHE A 183 -37.91 15.22 7.72
N ASN A 184 -36.71 15.11 8.30
CA ASN A 184 -35.51 15.82 7.87
C ASN A 184 -34.51 14.85 7.22
N PHE A 185 -33.88 15.29 6.14
CA PHE A 185 -33.00 14.51 5.30
C PHE A 185 -31.69 15.24 5.01
N CYS A 186 -30.61 14.47 4.85
CA CYS A 186 -29.28 15.01 4.56
C CYS A 186 -29.10 15.38 3.08
N THR A 187 -29.72 14.64 2.16
CA THR A 187 -29.58 14.80 0.72
C THR A 187 -30.91 14.60 -0.01
N THR A 188 -31.01 15.10 -1.24
CA THR A 188 -32.17 14.90 -2.12
C THR A 188 -32.39 13.42 -2.48
N SER A 189 -31.34 12.60 -2.50
CA SER A 189 -31.44 11.15 -2.70
C SER A 189 -32.25 10.48 -1.59
N CYS A 190 -31.97 10.81 -0.33
CA CYS A 190 -32.72 10.27 0.82
C CYS A 190 -34.19 10.71 0.80
N VAL A 191 -34.49 11.93 0.33
CA VAL A 191 -35.88 12.39 0.15
C VAL A 191 -36.59 11.54 -0.92
N ALA A 192 -35.93 11.29 -2.05
CA ALA A 192 -36.50 10.50 -3.15
C ALA A 192 -36.76 9.04 -2.73
N GLU A 193 -35.83 8.42 -2.00
CA GLU A 193 -36.02 7.07 -1.43
C GLU A 193 -37.19 7.02 -0.46
N HIS A 194 -37.31 8.01 0.43
CA HIS A 194 -38.40 8.07 1.38
C HIS A 194 -39.77 8.21 0.69
N ARG A 195 -39.86 9.03 -0.37
CA ARG A 195 -41.08 9.14 -1.21
C ARG A 195 -41.42 7.83 -1.91
N LYS A 196 -40.42 7.08 -2.38
CA LYS A 196 -40.64 5.77 -3.02
C LYS A 196 -41.13 4.72 -2.01
N ALA A 197 -40.63 4.76 -0.78
CA ALA A 197 -41.04 3.85 0.28
C ALA A 197 -42.42 4.20 0.87
N ASN A 198 -42.84 5.46 0.75
CA ASN A 198 -44.13 5.97 1.23
C ASN A 198 -44.86 6.70 0.08
N PRO A 199 -45.43 5.94 -0.88
CA PRO A 199 -46.15 6.50 -2.02
C PRO A 199 -47.46 7.21 -1.64
#